data_AF-A0A9W9JVC4-F1
#
_entry.id   AF-A0A9W9JVC4-F1
#
_cell.length_a   1.000
_cell.length_b   1.000
_cell.length_c   1.000
_cell.angle_alpha   90.00
_cell.angle_beta   90.00
_cell.angle_gamma   90.00
#
_symmetry.space_group_name_H-M   'P 1'
#
loop_
_entity.id
_entity.type
_entity.pdbx_description
1 polymer ?
#
loop_
_entity_poly.entity_id
_entity_poly.type
_entity_poly.pdbx_seq_one_letter_code
_entity_poly.pdbx_strand_id
1 'polypeptide(L)'
;MQEFEWDGAVIGAPAIRYGQQQVNHLFPQVVQKTMNYVPSYCELEKIVNLTISACDSLEGRADGRADGVVGRTDLCKLHFDFNSTIGQKYDCAASSGSSFGKRQMASAASPAQNGTITAECAALASAIYNGLHDSDGRRAYFWYQLGSEVSDAETDYDSTTRKWIIDISELGGDWVTRGVELLELDNLSTLDGITYDTLRDWMLEGLQRYEDVLLTTWSDLSPFQRDGGKIITYHGESDNSIPPALVWHQLSERLVPSVLGPRTSHCNTNNLQPNAPFPQTSLGSLIEWVEKKEMPVTLNSTILSGTNQGEQQQLCAWPLHPLWKNDGKTMHCVSDQKSYDTWIYDLDAYPLPVY
;
A
#
# COMPACT_ATOMS: atom_id res chain seq x y z
N MET A 1 -27.67 25.13 10.54
CA MET A 1 -26.93 23.99 11.11
C MET A 1 -26.61 23.08 9.94
N GLN A 2 -25.35 22.70 9.76
CA GLN A 2 -25.02 21.66 8.81
C GLN A 2 -25.50 20.35 9.45
N GLU A 3 -26.58 19.77 8.94
CA GLU A 3 -26.96 18.42 9.34
C GLU A 3 -25.97 17.46 8.70
N PHE A 4 -25.24 16.70 9.52
CA PHE A 4 -24.42 15.62 9.03
C PHE A 4 -25.31 14.44 8.64
N GLU A 5 -25.00 13.81 7.52
CA GLU A 5 -25.76 12.67 7.00
C GLU A 5 -25.62 11.40 7.86
N TRP A 6 -24.58 11.32 8.69
CA TRP A 6 -24.18 10.12 9.42
C TRP A 6 -23.78 10.42 10.86
N ASP A 7 -24.18 9.59 11.82
CA ASP A 7 -23.67 9.63 13.21
C ASP A 7 -22.31 8.94 13.37
N GLY A 8 -21.92 8.14 12.39
CA GLY A 8 -20.60 7.54 12.33
C GLY A 8 -20.26 6.89 11.00
N ALA A 9 -18.97 6.70 10.75
CA ALA A 9 -18.45 6.11 9.52
C ALA A 9 -17.33 5.10 9.80
N VAL A 10 -17.34 3.99 9.06
CA VAL A 10 -16.20 3.07 8.96
C VAL A 10 -15.55 3.27 7.60
N ILE A 11 -14.28 3.67 7.59
CA ILE A 11 -13.56 4.07 6.38
C ILE A 11 -12.34 3.16 6.20
N GLY A 12 -12.45 2.18 5.29
CA GLY A 12 -11.38 1.24 4.95
C GLY A 12 -10.52 1.75 3.80
N ALA A 13 -9.20 1.74 3.96
CA ALA A 13 -8.18 2.09 2.96
C ALA A 13 -8.57 3.27 2.03
N PRO A 14 -8.72 4.49 2.57
CA PRO A 14 -9.32 5.58 1.83
C PRO A 14 -8.38 6.23 0.82
N ALA A 15 -8.85 6.42 -0.41
CA ALA A 15 -8.16 7.12 -1.50
C ALA A 15 -8.26 8.65 -1.39
N ILE A 16 -7.91 9.23 -0.23
CA ILE A 16 -8.20 10.65 0.07
C ILE A 16 -7.45 11.66 -0.80
N ARG A 17 -6.31 11.24 -1.39
CA ARG A 17 -5.54 12.01 -2.37
C ARG A 17 -5.68 11.37 -3.76
N TYR A 18 -6.91 11.32 -4.27
CA TYR A 18 -7.23 10.56 -5.47
C TYR A 18 -6.34 10.95 -6.66
N GLY A 19 -6.17 12.24 -6.94
CA GLY A 19 -5.36 12.71 -8.07
C GLY A 19 -3.91 12.23 -8.02
N GLN A 20 -3.27 12.27 -6.85
CA GLN A 20 -1.91 11.76 -6.68
C GLN A 20 -1.88 10.23 -6.70
N GLN A 21 -2.83 9.60 -6.03
CA GLN A 21 -2.90 8.15 -5.91
C GLN A 21 -3.09 7.47 -7.26
N GLN A 22 -3.97 7.99 -8.13
CA GLN A 22 -4.17 7.40 -9.45
C GLN A 22 -2.89 7.47 -10.29
N VAL A 23 -2.21 8.62 -10.31
CA VAL A 23 -0.92 8.76 -11.02
C VAL A 23 0.16 7.84 -10.42
N ASN A 24 0.13 7.60 -9.10
CA ASN A 24 1.08 6.70 -8.44
C ASN A 24 1.02 5.27 -8.99
N HIS A 25 -0.13 4.80 -9.50
CA HIS A 25 -0.23 3.49 -10.16
C HIS A 25 0.59 3.36 -11.45
N LEU A 26 1.10 4.47 -12.02
CA LEU A 26 2.04 4.47 -13.15
C LEU A 26 3.51 4.47 -12.72
N PHE A 27 3.80 4.71 -11.43
CA PHE A 27 5.16 4.91 -10.96
C PHE A 27 6.06 3.71 -11.26
N PRO A 28 5.70 2.45 -10.93
CA PRO A 28 6.59 1.33 -11.18
C PRO A 28 6.92 1.10 -12.66
N GLN A 29 5.95 1.33 -13.56
CA GLN A 29 6.16 1.23 -15.00
C GLN A 29 7.13 2.31 -15.50
N VAL A 30 7.04 3.52 -14.95
CA VAL A 30 8.01 4.58 -15.26
C VAL A 30 9.39 4.25 -14.69
N VAL A 31 9.50 3.59 -13.53
CA VAL A 31 10.79 3.08 -13.02
C VAL A 31 11.36 2.02 -13.98
N GLN A 32 10.56 1.02 -14.38
CA GLN A 32 10.96 -0.02 -15.34
C GLN A 32 11.48 0.59 -16.66
N LYS A 33 10.75 1.56 -17.21
CA LYS A 33 11.16 2.30 -18.40
C LYS A 33 12.47 3.06 -18.16
N THR A 34 12.57 3.81 -17.07
CA THR A 34 13.74 4.67 -16.76
C THR A 34 15.00 3.86 -16.57
N MET A 35 14.89 2.70 -15.92
CA MET A 35 16.00 1.75 -15.75
C MET A 35 16.26 0.90 -16.99
N ASN A 36 15.41 0.99 -18.02
CA ASN A 36 15.42 0.12 -19.20
C ASN A 36 15.47 -1.37 -18.82
N TYR A 37 14.69 -1.74 -17.80
CA TYR A 37 14.64 -3.08 -17.23
C TYR A 37 13.19 -3.48 -16.92
N VAL A 38 12.72 -4.53 -17.59
CA VAL A 38 11.39 -5.09 -17.42
C VAL A 38 11.57 -6.55 -16.99
N PRO A 39 11.47 -6.86 -15.68
CA PRO A 39 11.62 -8.22 -15.18
C PRO A 39 10.39 -9.04 -15.50
N SER A 40 10.46 -10.34 -15.24
CA SER A 40 9.24 -11.11 -15.06
C SER A 40 8.62 -10.79 -13.70
N TYR A 41 7.28 -10.76 -13.62
CA TYR A 41 6.62 -10.52 -12.34
C TYR A 41 6.96 -11.59 -11.28
N CYS A 42 7.25 -12.83 -11.68
CA CYS A 42 7.68 -13.89 -10.75
C CYS A 42 8.99 -13.54 -10.01
N GLU A 43 9.93 -12.88 -10.69
CA GLU A 43 11.18 -12.45 -10.06
C GLU A 43 10.92 -11.39 -8.98
N LEU A 44 10.07 -10.40 -9.27
CA LEU A 44 9.64 -9.39 -8.31
C LEU A 44 8.83 -10.00 -7.15
N GLU A 45 7.91 -10.93 -7.43
CA GLU A 45 7.14 -11.63 -6.41
C GLU A 45 8.07 -12.43 -5.48
N LYS A 46 9.15 -13.02 -6.01
CA LYS A 46 10.16 -13.67 -5.17
C LYS A 46 10.84 -12.69 -4.22
N ILE A 47 11.16 -11.47 -4.66
CA ILE A 47 11.72 -10.42 -3.79
C ILE A 47 10.74 -10.09 -2.66
N VAL A 48 9.44 -9.92 -2.96
CA VAL A 48 8.41 -9.65 -1.94
C VAL A 48 8.34 -10.79 -0.91
N ASN A 49 8.33 -12.05 -1.36
CA ASN A 49 8.32 -13.22 -0.48
C ASN A 49 9.57 -13.31 0.41
N LEU A 50 10.75 -13.00 -0.13
CA LEU A 50 11.99 -12.96 0.64
C LEU A 50 11.99 -11.81 1.64
N THR A 51 11.40 -10.66 1.28
CA THR A 51 11.20 -9.51 2.18
C THR A 51 10.32 -9.90 3.37
N ILE A 52 9.17 -10.53 3.12
CA ILE A 52 8.26 -11.03 4.16
C ILE A 52 8.99 -12.01 5.06
N SER A 53 9.68 -12.99 4.47
CA SER A 53 10.42 -14.01 5.22
C SER A 53 11.53 -13.41 6.09
N ALA A 54 12.28 -12.43 5.57
CA ALA A 54 13.34 -11.77 6.30
C ALA A 54 12.79 -10.98 7.49
N CYS A 55 11.69 -10.25 7.28
CA CYS A 55 11.11 -9.39 8.30
C CYS A 55 10.21 -10.12 9.32
N ASP A 56 9.83 -11.38 9.05
CA ASP A 56 9.23 -12.30 10.04
C ASP A 56 10.27 -13.20 10.75
N SER A 57 11.50 -13.34 10.22
CA SER A 57 12.52 -14.22 10.80
C SER A 57 12.98 -13.78 12.20
N LEU A 58 13.39 -14.69 13.09
CA LEU A 58 13.79 -14.38 14.48
C LEU A 58 14.87 -13.28 14.62
N GLU A 59 15.75 -13.12 13.63
CA GLU A 59 16.78 -12.07 13.60
C GLU A 59 16.26 -10.73 13.04
N GLY A 60 15.24 -10.76 12.17
CA GLY A 60 14.59 -9.59 11.57
C GLY A 60 13.22 -9.23 12.18
N ARG A 61 12.75 -10.01 13.15
CA ARG A 61 11.41 -9.90 13.71
C ARG A 61 11.37 -8.88 14.83
N ALA A 62 10.80 -7.73 14.51
CA ALA A 62 10.65 -6.67 15.50
C ALA A 62 9.34 -6.74 16.31
N ASP A 63 8.41 -7.62 15.94
CA ASP A 63 7.12 -7.77 16.61
C ASP A 63 7.06 -8.95 17.60
N GLY A 64 8.03 -9.88 17.59
CA GLY A 64 8.11 -11.00 18.54
C GLY A 64 7.25 -12.25 18.25
N ARG A 65 6.51 -12.35 17.13
CA ARG A 65 5.75 -13.55 16.71
C ARG A 65 6.11 -14.13 15.32
N ALA A 66 6.25 -15.47 15.24
CA ALA A 66 6.64 -16.22 14.04
C ALA A 66 5.42 -16.77 13.30
N ASP A 67 4.88 -16.05 12.34
CA ASP A 67 3.68 -16.56 11.66
C ASP A 67 3.60 -16.25 10.16
N GLY A 68 4.70 -15.83 9.54
CA GLY A 68 4.72 -15.45 8.13
C GLY A 68 3.96 -14.15 7.86
N VAL A 69 3.62 -13.41 8.91
CA VAL A 69 3.12 -12.05 8.86
C VAL A 69 4.27 -11.21 9.37
N VAL A 70 4.67 -10.20 8.63
CA VAL A 70 5.57 -9.21 9.22
C VAL A 70 4.77 -8.58 10.41
N GLY A 71 5.33 -7.94 11.42
CA GLY A 71 4.49 -7.25 12.44
C GLY A 71 4.77 -5.76 12.55
N ARG A 72 5.92 -5.38 12.00
CA ARG A 72 6.47 -4.03 12.03
C ARG A 72 7.07 -3.68 10.65
N THR A 73 6.23 -3.20 9.71
CA THR A 73 6.68 -2.72 8.37
C THR A 73 7.71 -1.61 8.52
N ASP A 74 7.44 -0.72 9.47
CA ASP A 74 8.27 0.39 9.92
C ASP A 74 9.70 -0.01 10.26
N LEU A 75 9.89 -1.07 11.04
CA LEU A 75 11.23 -1.54 11.41
C LEU A 75 11.87 -2.40 10.33
N CYS A 76 11.07 -3.18 9.59
CA CYS A 76 11.54 -3.90 8.40
C CYS A 76 12.20 -2.94 7.40
N LYS A 77 11.59 -1.78 7.17
CA LYS A 77 12.09 -0.72 6.26
C LYS A 77 13.47 -0.18 6.64
N LEU A 78 13.83 -0.20 7.92
CA LEU A 78 15.12 0.29 8.40
C LEU A 78 16.28 -0.71 8.22
N HIS A 79 15.97 -1.98 7.96
CA HIS A 79 16.96 -3.06 8.05
C HIS A 79 17.02 -3.95 6.81
N PHE A 80 15.95 -4.02 6.03
CA PHE A 80 15.93 -4.87 4.85
C PHE A 80 16.79 -4.30 3.72
N ASP A 81 17.72 -5.12 3.23
CA ASP A 81 18.56 -4.80 2.07
C ASP A 81 18.12 -5.64 0.87
N PHE A 82 17.61 -4.99 -0.19
CA PHE A 82 17.19 -5.67 -1.42
C PHE A 82 18.33 -6.46 -2.08
N ASN A 83 19.59 -6.03 -1.92
CA ASN A 83 20.74 -6.75 -2.50
C ASN A 83 20.93 -8.14 -1.87
N SER A 84 20.42 -8.37 -0.66
CA SER A 84 20.44 -9.69 -0.02
C SER A 84 19.64 -10.75 -0.78
N THR A 85 18.75 -10.33 -1.68
CA THR A 85 17.92 -11.22 -2.50
C THR A 85 18.62 -11.72 -3.77
N ILE A 86 19.72 -11.08 -4.18
CA ILE A 86 20.43 -11.40 -5.42
C ILE A 86 20.92 -12.85 -5.40
N GLY A 87 20.72 -13.55 -6.52
CA GLY A 87 21.11 -14.95 -6.69
C GLY A 87 20.13 -15.97 -6.10
N GLN A 88 19.10 -15.53 -5.36
CA GLN A 88 18.06 -16.44 -4.86
C GLN A 88 17.22 -16.98 -6.00
N LYS A 89 16.93 -18.28 -5.97
CA LYS A 89 16.18 -18.97 -7.03
C LYS A 89 14.69 -18.70 -6.94
N TYR A 90 14.05 -18.58 -8.09
CA TYR A 90 12.60 -18.56 -8.24
C TYR A 90 12.15 -19.54 -9.31
N ASP A 91 10.92 -20.02 -9.16
CA ASP A 91 10.23 -20.90 -10.11
C ASP A 91 8.73 -20.59 -10.04
N CYS A 92 8.12 -20.27 -11.18
CA CYS A 92 6.68 -20.04 -11.31
C CYS A 92 6.13 -20.87 -12.48
N ALA A 93 4.98 -21.50 -12.24
CA ALA A 93 4.24 -22.19 -13.29
C ALA A 93 3.74 -21.22 -14.36
N ALA A 94 3.46 -21.75 -15.56
CA ALA A 94 2.81 -20.98 -16.60
C ALA A 94 1.41 -20.52 -16.15
N SER A 95 1.02 -19.29 -16.51
CA SER A 95 -0.32 -18.76 -16.29
C SER A 95 -1.13 -18.78 -17.58
N SER A 96 -2.41 -19.15 -17.49
CA SER A 96 -3.33 -19.12 -18.65
C SER A 96 -3.91 -17.73 -18.94
N GLY A 97 -3.50 -16.71 -18.19
CA GLY A 97 -4.20 -15.44 -18.10
C GLY A 97 -5.56 -15.59 -17.40
N SER A 98 -6.09 -14.48 -16.88
CA SER A 98 -7.43 -14.43 -16.30
C SER A 98 -8.14 -13.15 -16.71
N SER A 99 -9.44 -13.20 -16.99
CA SER A 99 -10.24 -11.99 -17.30
C SER A 99 -10.47 -11.10 -16.07
N PHE A 100 -10.22 -11.64 -14.87
CA PHE A 100 -10.26 -10.93 -13.60
C PHE A 100 -9.10 -11.45 -12.73
N GLY A 101 -8.02 -10.67 -12.64
CA GLY A 101 -6.90 -10.88 -11.73
C GLY A 101 -7.17 -10.28 -10.36
N LYS A 102 -6.15 -10.24 -9.50
CA LYS A 102 -6.24 -9.67 -8.13
C LYS A 102 -6.74 -8.22 -8.10
N ARG A 103 -6.60 -7.48 -9.22
CA ARG A 103 -7.04 -6.09 -9.41
C ARG A 103 -8.41 -5.93 -10.11
N GLN A 104 -9.18 -7.01 -10.31
CA GLN A 104 -10.32 -7.05 -11.26
C GLN A 104 -9.95 -6.69 -12.72
N MET A 105 -8.64 -6.71 -13.02
CA MET A 105 -8.05 -6.45 -14.33
C MET A 105 -7.68 -7.74 -15.03
N ALA A 106 -7.73 -7.77 -16.37
CA ALA A 106 -7.26 -8.93 -17.11
C ALA A 106 -5.74 -9.12 -16.88
N SER A 107 -5.30 -10.36 -16.72
CA SER A 107 -3.88 -10.74 -16.72
C SER A 107 -3.57 -11.53 -17.99
N ALA A 108 -2.47 -11.23 -18.66
CA ALA A 108 -2.03 -11.96 -19.84
C ALA A 108 -1.53 -13.37 -19.47
N ALA A 109 -1.61 -14.28 -20.44
CA ALA A 109 -0.99 -15.59 -20.32
C ALA A 109 0.54 -15.44 -20.32
N SER A 110 1.22 -16.18 -19.44
CA SER A 110 2.68 -16.16 -19.34
C SER A 110 3.26 -17.58 -19.33
N PRO A 111 4.47 -17.78 -19.89
CA PRO A 111 5.13 -19.08 -19.84
C PRO A 111 5.59 -19.42 -18.42
N ALA A 112 5.97 -20.67 -18.19
CA ALA A 112 6.67 -21.04 -16.96
C ALA A 112 7.99 -20.27 -16.87
N GLN A 113 8.35 -19.86 -15.66
CA GLN A 113 9.45 -18.95 -15.39
C GLN A 113 10.36 -19.59 -14.36
N ASN A 114 11.67 -19.58 -14.60
CA ASN A 114 12.65 -19.98 -13.60
C ASN A 114 13.89 -19.12 -13.78
N GLY A 115 14.62 -18.92 -12.68
CA GLY A 115 15.81 -18.10 -12.70
C GLY A 115 16.34 -17.83 -11.31
N THR A 116 17.21 -16.83 -11.25
CA THR A 116 17.74 -16.25 -10.03
C THR A 116 17.51 -14.77 -10.05
N ILE A 117 17.20 -14.17 -8.90
CA ILE A 117 17.06 -12.72 -8.79
C ILE A 117 18.35 -12.04 -9.24
N THR A 118 18.21 -11.14 -10.20
CA THR A 118 19.28 -10.32 -10.77
C THR A 118 19.57 -9.09 -9.91
N ALA A 119 20.74 -8.48 -10.12
CA ALA A 119 21.08 -7.23 -9.45
C ALA A 119 20.16 -6.08 -9.93
N GLU A 120 19.78 -6.10 -11.21
CA GLU A 120 18.87 -5.16 -11.83
C GLU A 120 17.47 -5.23 -11.24
N CYS A 121 16.95 -6.44 -10.96
CA CYS A 121 15.64 -6.59 -10.32
C CYS A 121 15.64 -6.18 -8.85
N ALA A 122 16.71 -6.48 -8.10
CA ALA A 122 16.89 -5.98 -6.75
C ALA A 122 16.96 -4.44 -6.71
N ALA A 123 17.66 -3.82 -7.67
CA ALA A 123 17.73 -2.37 -7.82
C ALA A 123 16.37 -1.77 -8.22
N LEU A 124 15.62 -2.42 -9.12
CA LEU A 124 14.27 -2.00 -9.50
C LEU A 124 13.32 -2.00 -8.30
N ALA A 125 13.29 -3.09 -7.53
CA ALA A 125 12.48 -3.18 -6.33
C ALA A 125 12.88 -2.09 -5.32
N SER A 126 14.17 -1.89 -5.10
CA SER A 126 14.66 -0.82 -4.21
C SER A 126 14.23 0.58 -4.69
N ALA A 127 14.24 0.84 -6.00
CA ALA A 127 13.83 2.12 -6.56
C ALA A 127 12.33 2.35 -6.39
N ILE A 128 11.50 1.32 -6.63
CA ILE A 128 10.05 1.38 -6.43
C ILE A 128 9.73 1.66 -4.95
N TYR A 129 10.29 0.89 -4.01
CA TYR A 129 10.00 1.09 -2.58
C TYR A 129 10.56 2.40 -2.00
N ASN A 130 11.52 3.05 -2.67
CA ASN A 130 11.99 4.37 -2.26
C ASN A 130 10.93 5.46 -2.49
N GLY A 131 9.99 5.25 -3.41
CA GLY A 131 8.96 6.21 -3.79
C GLY A 131 9.42 7.20 -4.85
N LEU A 132 8.46 7.97 -5.36
CA LEU A 132 8.66 8.92 -6.46
C LEU A 132 9.49 10.11 -5.99
N HIS A 133 10.68 10.27 -6.59
CA HIS A 133 11.49 11.47 -6.46
C HIS A 133 11.66 12.12 -7.83
N ASP A 134 11.61 13.44 -7.85
CA ASP A 134 11.75 14.23 -9.05
C ASP A 134 13.22 14.38 -9.48
N SER A 135 13.49 15.10 -10.58
CA SER A 135 14.87 15.24 -11.08
C SER A 135 15.81 16.01 -10.17
N ASP A 136 15.29 16.79 -9.22
CA ASP A 136 16.07 17.47 -8.17
C ASP A 136 16.30 16.59 -6.94
N GLY A 137 15.75 15.37 -6.92
CA GLY A 137 15.83 14.44 -5.80
C GLY A 137 14.83 14.74 -4.68
N ARG A 138 13.84 15.60 -4.92
CA ARG A 138 12.76 15.93 -3.98
C ARG A 138 11.68 14.86 -4.07
N ARG A 139 11.05 14.51 -2.96
CA ARG A 139 10.03 13.46 -2.90
C ARG A 139 8.67 14.03 -3.31
N ALA A 140 8.07 13.44 -4.34
CA ALA A 140 6.73 13.78 -4.80
C ALA A 140 5.66 12.85 -4.21
N TYR A 141 5.97 11.58 -3.98
CA TYR A 141 5.03 10.65 -3.33
C TYR A 141 5.74 9.44 -2.74
N PHE A 142 5.09 8.77 -1.81
CA PHE A 142 5.60 7.54 -1.18
C PHE A 142 4.99 6.30 -1.83
N TRP A 143 5.72 5.18 -1.75
CA TRP A 143 5.25 3.88 -2.21
C TRP A 143 4.61 3.08 -1.07
N TYR A 144 4.04 1.92 -1.41
CA TYR A 144 3.48 0.97 -0.47
C TYR A 144 4.56 0.44 0.49
N GLN A 145 4.16 -0.07 1.66
CA GLN A 145 5.11 -0.57 2.66
C GLN A 145 5.73 -1.91 2.26
N LEU A 146 6.87 -2.25 2.86
CA LEU A 146 7.52 -3.54 2.64
C LEU A 146 6.59 -4.70 3.01
N GLY A 147 6.49 -5.68 2.10
CA GLY A 147 5.57 -6.81 2.23
C GLY A 147 4.21 -6.60 1.56
N SER A 148 3.91 -5.39 1.06
CA SER A 148 2.89 -5.20 0.02
C SER A 148 3.36 -5.84 -1.28
N GLU A 149 2.44 -6.48 -2.01
CA GLU A 149 2.69 -6.89 -3.39
C GLU A 149 3.00 -5.65 -4.25
N VAL A 150 3.86 -5.80 -5.26
CA VAL A 150 4.20 -4.73 -6.21
C VAL A 150 3.37 -4.90 -7.49
N SER A 151 2.05 -5.06 -7.33
CA SER A 151 1.16 -5.43 -8.42
C SER A 151 1.12 -4.41 -9.56
N ASP A 152 1.40 -3.14 -9.30
CA ASP A 152 1.52 -2.10 -10.33
C ASP A 152 2.80 -2.24 -11.17
N ALA A 153 3.74 -3.11 -10.80
CA ALA A 153 4.91 -3.45 -11.60
C ALA A 153 4.73 -4.75 -12.39
N GLU A 154 3.50 -5.28 -12.49
CA GLU A 154 3.23 -6.43 -13.35
C GLU A 154 3.56 -6.12 -14.81
N THR A 155 3.93 -7.15 -15.55
CA THR A 155 4.50 -7.03 -16.90
C THR A 155 3.82 -8.01 -17.82
N ASP A 156 3.61 -7.61 -19.06
CA ASP A 156 3.07 -8.48 -20.09
C ASP A 156 4.17 -9.29 -20.78
N TYR A 157 3.82 -10.48 -21.26
CA TYR A 157 4.73 -11.32 -22.02
C TYR A 157 4.43 -11.27 -23.51
N ASP A 158 5.32 -10.66 -24.29
CA ASP A 158 5.23 -10.73 -25.75
C ASP A 158 5.77 -12.07 -26.25
N SER A 159 4.84 -12.95 -26.63
CA SER A 159 5.16 -14.28 -27.17
C SER A 159 5.93 -14.27 -28.50
N THR A 160 5.86 -13.17 -29.26
CA THR A 160 6.55 -13.01 -30.56
C THR A 160 8.02 -12.71 -30.34
N THR A 161 8.32 -11.72 -29.50
CA THR A 161 9.71 -11.34 -29.19
C THR A 161 10.32 -12.15 -28.05
N ARG A 162 9.49 -12.90 -27.30
CA ARG A 162 9.84 -13.67 -26.11
C ARG A 162 10.46 -12.80 -25.01
N LYS A 163 9.87 -11.63 -24.80
CA LYS A 163 10.33 -10.64 -23.83
C LYS A 163 9.18 -10.15 -22.96
N TRP A 164 9.54 -9.74 -21.76
CA TRP A 164 8.65 -8.97 -20.90
C TRP A 164 8.58 -7.53 -21.40
N ILE A 165 7.37 -6.99 -21.42
CA ILE A 165 7.06 -5.62 -21.82
C ILE A 165 6.29 -4.94 -20.70
N ILE A 166 6.35 -3.62 -20.68
CA ILE A 166 5.63 -2.82 -19.68
C ILE A 166 4.13 -2.97 -19.92
N ASP A 167 3.40 -3.31 -18.86
CA ASP A 167 1.94 -3.24 -18.80
C ASP A 167 1.53 -1.93 -18.10
N ILE A 168 0.92 -1.01 -18.86
CA ILE A 168 0.53 0.30 -18.33
C ILE A 168 -0.77 0.15 -17.55
N SER A 169 -0.71 0.37 -16.23
CA SER A 169 -1.86 0.28 -15.34
C SER A 169 -3.00 1.20 -15.80
N GLU A 170 -4.15 0.60 -16.12
CA GLU A 170 -5.37 1.35 -16.48
C GLU A 170 -5.80 2.30 -15.35
N LEU A 171 -5.57 1.96 -14.08
CA LEU A 171 -5.91 2.83 -12.95
C LEU A 171 -5.27 4.22 -13.06
N GLY A 172 -4.01 4.25 -13.49
CA GLY A 172 -3.28 5.49 -13.63
C GLY A 172 -3.35 6.10 -15.02
N GLY A 173 -3.31 5.27 -16.07
CA GLY A 173 -3.32 5.78 -17.43
C GLY A 173 -4.68 6.30 -17.87
N ASP A 174 -5.81 5.68 -17.47
CA ASP A 174 -7.16 6.22 -17.69
C ASP A 174 -7.35 7.56 -16.95
N TRP A 175 -6.85 7.65 -15.71
CA TRP A 175 -6.88 8.90 -14.95
C TRP A 175 -6.09 10.00 -15.65
N VAL A 176 -4.89 9.70 -16.16
CA VAL A 176 -4.09 10.69 -16.89
C VAL A 176 -4.81 11.10 -18.17
N THR A 177 -5.26 10.17 -19.01
CA THR A 177 -5.90 10.53 -20.27
C THR A 177 -7.19 11.30 -20.05
N ARG A 178 -8.09 10.83 -19.18
CA ARG A 178 -9.42 11.42 -18.99
C ARG A 178 -9.44 12.56 -17.98
N GLY A 179 -8.79 12.39 -16.84
CA GLY A 179 -8.81 13.34 -15.73
C GLY A 179 -7.83 14.49 -15.91
N VAL A 180 -6.61 14.19 -16.37
CA VAL A 180 -5.55 15.19 -16.51
C VAL A 180 -5.58 15.83 -17.90
N GLU A 181 -5.52 15.02 -18.96
CA GLU A 181 -5.42 15.48 -20.36
C GLU A 181 -6.78 15.75 -21.01
N LEU A 182 -7.90 15.32 -20.39
CA LEU A 182 -9.27 15.46 -20.90
C LEU A 182 -9.51 14.83 -22.28
N LEU A 183 -8.87 13.71 -22.54
CA LEU A 183 -9.01 12.91 -23.75
C LEU A 183 -10.00 11.77 -23.54
N GLU A 184 -10.74 11.41 -24.59
CA GLU A 184 -11.62 10.22 -24.59
C GLU A 184 -10.81 8.94 -24.92
N LEU A 185 -9.81 8.63 -24.10
CA LEU A 185 -8.97 7.44 -24.23
C LEU A 185 -9.03 6.63 -22.94
N ASP A 186 -9.15 5.30 -23.08
CA ASP A 186 -9.26 4.38 -21.93
C ASP A 186 -7.92 4.15 -21.20
N ASN A 187 -6.78 4.46 -21.83
CA ASN A 187 -5.46 4.31 -21.23
C ASN A 187 -4.39 5.11 -22.02
N LEU A 188 -3.23 5.35 -21.40
CA LEU A 188 -2.04 5.82 -22.09
C LEU A 188 -1.55 4.76 -23.09
N SER A 189 -1.24 5.18 -24.31
CA SER A 189 -0.78 4.27 -25.38
C SER A 189 0.71 3.96 -25.35
N THR A 190 1.51 4.80 -24.69
CA THR A 190 2.95 4.64 -24.51
C THR A 190 3.39 5.42 -23.27
N LEU A 191 4.53 5.03 -22.70
CA LEU A 191 5.21 5.83 -21.70
C LEU A 191 6.33 6.70 -22.28
N ASP A 192 6.52 6.75 -23.60
CA ASP A 192 7.59 7.55 -24.23
C ASP A 192 7.56 9.03 -23.81
N GLY A 193 8.73 9.60 -23.52
CA GLY A 193 8.82 10.97 -23.00
C GLY A 193 8.34 11.20 -21.56
N ILE A 194 7.61 10.26 -20.94
CA ILE A 194 7.21 10.36 -19.53
C ILE A 194 8.41 10.12 -18.61
N THR A 195 8.55 10.97 -17.61
CA THR A 195 9.59 10.98 -16.59
C THR A 195 8.97 11.02 -15.18
N TYR A 196 9.81 10.93 -14.14
CA TYR A 196 9.35 11.17 -12.76
C TYR A 196 8.79 12.59 -12.56
N ASP A 197 9.36 13.58 -13.24
CA ASP A 197 8.84 14.95 -13.25
C ASP A 197 7.44 15.02 -13.87
N THR A 198 7.21 14.29 -14.96
CA THR A 198 5.90 14.19 -15.59
C THR A 198 4.86 13.62 -14.64
N LEU A 199 5.20 12.56 -13.89
CA LEU A 199 4.30 11.99 -12.88
C LEU A 199 4.00 13.01 -11.77
N ARG A 200 5.02 13.69 -11.22
CA ARG A 200 4.82 14.76 -10.22
C ARG A 200 3.89 15.86 -10.76
N ASP A 201 4.07 16.27 -12.01
CA ASP A 201 3.28 17.35 -12.60
C ASP A 201 1.82 16.92 -12.82
N TRP A 202 1.57 15.68 -13.22
CA TRP A 202 0.22 15.11 -13.28
C TRP A 202 -0.43 14.97 -11.90
N MET A 203 0.35 14.58 -10.88
CA MET A 203 -0.12 14.57 -9.49
C MET A 203 -0.55 15.97 -9.03
N LEU A 204 0.22 17.01 -9.39
CA LEU A 204 -0.09 18.41 -9.08
C LEU A 204 -1.31 18.94 -9.86
N GLU A 205 -1.43 18.60 -11.14
CA GLU A 205 -2.59 18.96 -11.97
C GLU A 205 -3.87 18.32 -11.42
N GLY A 206 -3.82 17.02 -11.08
CA GLY A 206 -4.94 16.32 -10.47
C GLY A 206 -5.36 16.93 -9.13
N LEU A 207 -4.39 17.32 -8.28
CA LEU A 207 -4.63 18.07 -7.04
C LEU A 207 -5.36 19.39 -7.31
N GLN A 208 -4.85 20.23 -8.22
CA GLN A 208 -5.41 21.57 -8.47
C GLN A 208 -6.78 21.53 -9.13
N ARG A 209 -6.95 20.63 -10.10
CA ARG A 209 -8.17 20.56 -10.90
C ARG A 209 -9.36 19.99 -10.15
N TYR A 210 -9.10 19.04 -9.25
CA TYR A 210 -10.14 18.29 -8.55
C TYR A 210 -10.06 18.45 -7.03
N GLU A 211 -9.47 19.55 -6.57
CA GLU A 211 -9.31 19.87 -5.15
C GLU A 211 -10.66 19.79 -4.40
N ASP A 212 -11.73 20.28 -5.03
CA ASP A 212 -13.05 20.42 -4.43
C ASP A 212 -13.93 19.16 -4.52
N VAL A 213 -13.55 18.17 -5.34
CA VAL A 213 -14.40 17.00 -5.64
C VAL A 213 -13.73 15.65 -5.39
N LEU A 214 -12.41 15.51 -5.56
CA LEU A 214 -11.70 14.23 -5.43
C LEU A 214 -10.57 14.24 -4.39
N LEU A 215 -10.22 15.40 -3.84
CA LEU A 215 -9.21 15.56 -2.80
C LEU A 215 -9.91 15.68 -1.45
N THR A 216 -10.23 14.54 -0.83
CA THR A 216 -10.94 14.47 0.47
C THR A 216 -9.98 14.62 1.65
N THR A 217 -9.20 15.70 1.61
CA THR A 217 -8.06 16.01 2.48
C THR A 217 -8.38 17.03 3.58
N TRP A 218 -9.64 17.48 3.66
CA TRP A 218 -10.07 18.44 4.69
C TRP A 218 -9.99 17.82 6.08
N SER A 219 -8.99 18.26 6.85
CA SER A 219 -8.69 17.66 8.15
C SER A 219 -9.55 18.19 9.30
N ASP A 220 -10.28 19.32 9.15
CA ASP A 220 -11.06 19.88 10.27
C ASP A 220 -12.42 19.18 10.41
N LEU A 221 -12.39 18.13 11.22
CA LEU A 221 -13.55 17.32 11.59
C LEU A 221 -14.25 17.82 12.87
N SER A 222 -13.85 18.98 13.42
CA SER A 222 -14.44 19.52 14.66
C SER A 222 -15.95 19.70 14.59
N PRO A 223 -16.54 20.16 13.45
CA PRO A 223 -17.99 20.21 13.31
C PRO A 223 -18.66 18.83 13.48
N PHE A 224 -18.12 17.80 12.84
CA PHE A 224 -18.63 16.43 12.92
C PHE A 224 -18.48 15.85 14.35
N GLN A 225 -17.33 16.06 14.98
CA GLN A 225 -17.05 15.58 16.33
C GLN A 225 -17.93 16.28 17.39
N ARG A 226 -18.16 17.60 17.25
CA ARG A 226 -19.01 18.38 18.16
C ARG A 226 -20.45 17.87 18.18
N ASP A 227 -20.94 17.42 17.03
CA ASP A 227 -22.30 16.90 16.88
C ASP A 227 -22.38 15.41 17.28
N GLY A 228 -21.28 14.86 17.81
CA GLY A 228 -21.22 13.52 18.39
C GLY A 228 -20.68 12.45 17.44
N GLY A 229 -20.37 12.81 16.19
CA GLY A 229 -19.94 11.90 15.13
C GLY A 229 -18.69 11.08 15.48
N LYS A 230 -18.66 9.82 15.03
CA LYS A 230 -17.57 8.85 15.28
C LYS A 230 -17.01 8.29 13.98
N ILE A 231 -15.68 8.24 13.85
CA ILE A 231 -15.01 7.66 12.68
C ILE A 231 -14.06 6.58 13.14
N ILE A 232 -14.22 5.38 12.57
CA ILE A 232 -13.20 4.33 12.62
C ILE A 232 -12.60 4.25 11.22
N THR A 233 -11.31 4.49 11.10
CA THR A 233 -10.58 4.16 9.87
C THR A 233 -9.67 2.97 10.09
N TYR A 234 -9.57 2.11 9.07
CA TYR A 234 -8.61 1.03 9.06
C TYR A 234 -7.91 0.95 7.70
N HIS A 235 -6.64 0.58 7.70
CA HIS A 235 -5.84 0.45 6.48
C HIS A 235 -4.90 -0.74 6.61
N GLY A 236 -4.85 -1.60 5.59
CA GLY A 236 -3.88 -2.69 5.55
C GLY A 236 -2.45 -2.18 5.43
N GLU A 237 -1.55 -2.63 6.31
CA GLU A 237 -0.13 -2.29 6.17
C GLU A 237 0.47 -2.80 4.86
N SER A 238 -0.01 -3.94 4.35
CA SER A 238 0.44 -4.54 3.09
C SER A 238 -0.50 -4.22 1.92
N ASP A 239 -1.23 -3.10 2.00
CA ASP A 239 -2.05 -2.61 0.90
C ASP A 239 -1.16 -2.35 -0.32
N ASN A 240 -1.56 -2.95 -1.45
CA ASN A 240 -0.85 -2.93 -2.73
C ASN A 240 -1.55 -2.02 -3.76
N SER A 241 -2.45 -1.16 -3.30
CA SER A 241 -3.18 -0.20 -4.12
C SER A 241 -3.10 1.19 -3.51
N ILE A 242 -3.33 1.35 -2.21
CA ILE A 242 -3.28 2.66 -1.56
C ILE A 242 -2.28 2.61 -0.41
N PRO A 243 -1.26 3.48 -0.38
CA PRO A 243 -0.25 3.45 0.66
C PRO A 243 -0.86 3.88 2.01
N PRO A 244 -0.73 3.06 3.08
CA PRO A 244 -1.29 3.39 4.40
C PRO A 244 -0.71 4.67 5.01
N ALA A 245 0.49 5.09 4.59
CA ALA A 245 1.10 6.33 5.04
C ALA A 245 0.28 7.59 4.69
N LEU A 246 -0.59 7.51 3.67
CA LEU A 246 -1.51 8.58 3.28
C LEU A 246 -2.42 9.01 4.43
N VAL A 247 -3.00 8.03 5.12
CA VAL A 247 -3.93 8.27 6.21
C VAL A 247 -3.22 8.96 7.38
N TRP A 248 -1.94 8.63 7.64
CA TRP A 248 -1.19 9.17 8.78
C TRP A 248 -0.60 10.53 8.53
N HIS A 249 -0.15 10.80 7.31
CA HIS A 249 0.25 12.13 6.90
C HIS A 249 -0.89 13.14 7.13
N GLN A 250 -2.15 12.71 6.95
CA GLN A 250 -3.34 13.53 7.14
C GLN A 250 -3.90 13.55 8.57
N LEU A 251 -4.01 12.38 9.23
CA LEU A 251 -4.76 12.22 10.47
C LEU A 251 -3.92 12.39 11.75
N SER A 252 -2.60 12.53 11.64
CA SER A 252 -1.70 12.69 12.81
C SER A 252 -2.03 13.91 13.69
N GLU A 253 -2.86 14.85 13.21
CA GLU A 253 -3.18 16.07 13.93
C GLU A 253 -4.45 16.04 14.82
N ARG A 254 -5.39 15.06 14.70
CA ARG A 254 -6.77 15.28 15.22
C ARG A 254 -7.55 14.11 15.88
N LEU A 255 -6.88 13.19 16.59
CA LEU A 255 -7.52 12.24 17.54
C LEU A 255 -8.63 11.32 16.94
N VAL A 256 -8.63 11.07 15.63
CA VAL A 256 -9.49 10.04 15.03
C VAL A 256 -8.85 8.67 15.32
N PRO A 257 -9.49 7.75 16.05
CA PRO A 257 -8.96 6.41 16.21
C PRO A 257 -8.86 5.76 14.86
N SER A 258 -7.63 5.40 14.55
CA SER A 258 -7.25 4.87 13.29
C SER A 258 -6.43 3.65 13.55
N VAL A 259 -6.78 2.54 12.94
CA VAL A 259 -6.27 1.23 13.35
C VAL A 259 -5.59 0.59 12.15
N LEU A 260 -4.33 0.20 12.35
CA LEU A 260 -3.62 -0.53 11.31
C LEU A 260 -4.15 -1.95 11.26
N GLY A 261 -4.62 -2.34 10.07
CA GLY A 261 -4.80 -3.72 9.69
C GLY A 261 -3.43 -4.37 9.54
N PRO A 262 -3.07 -5.41 10.30
CA PRO A 262 -1.88 -6.17 10.02
C PRO A 262 -2.09 -6.82 8.66
N ARG A 263 -1.37 -6.28 7.67
CA ARG A 263 -0.93 -6.95 6.44
C ARG A 263 -1.99 -7.54 5.55
N THR A 264 -3.22 -7.09 5.77
CA THR A 264 -4.30 -7.18 4.80
C THR A 264 -3.83 -6.45 3.53
N SER A 265 -4.24 -6.98 2.38
CA SER A 265 -4.10 -6.29 1.10
C SER A 265 -5.14 -5.18 1.00
N HIS A 266 -5.30 -4.57 -0.18
CA HIS A 266 -6.29 -3.54 -0.39
C HIS A 266 -7.71 -4.02 -0.08
N CYS A 267 -8.24 -3.60 1.08
CA CYS A 267 -9.55 -3.97 1.62
C CYS A 267 -9.82 -5.49 1.77
N ASN A 268 -8.79 -6.35 1.70
CA ASN A 268 -8.96 -7.80 1.70
C ASN A 268 -7.81 -8.53 2.44
N THR A 269 -7.93 -9.84 2.62
CA THR A 269 -6.82 -10.67 3.13
C THR A 269 -5.64 -10.65 2.15
N ASN A 270 -4.45 -11.03 2.62
CA ASN A 270 -3.25 -11.10 1.81
C ASN A 270 -2.78 -12.55 1.67
N ASN A 271 -2.74 -13.05 0.44
CA ASN A 271 -2.34 -14.44 0.17
C ASN A 271 -0.86 -14.70 0.47
N LEU A 272 0.00 -13.68 0.45
CA LEU A 272 1.40 -13.82 0.83
C LEU A 272 1.59 -13.85 2.36
N GLN A 273 0.58 -13.44 3.12
CA GLN A 273 0.61 -13.35 4.59
C GLN A 273 -0.70 -13.91 5.16
N PRO A 274 -1.00 -15.21 4.93
CA PRO A 274 -2.32 -15.78 5.18
C PRO A 274 -2.71 -15.79 6.67
N ASN A 275 -1.72 -15.72 7.57
CA ASN A 275 -1.95 -15.64 9.01
C ASN A 275 -2.25 -14.20 9.50
N ALA A 276 -2.36 -13.22 8.60
CA ALA A 276 -2.65 -11.84 8.97
C ALA A 276 -4.13 -11.69 9.37
N PRO A 277 -4.47 -11.10 10.53
CA PRO A 277 -5.86 -10.98 10.95
C PRO A 277 -6.57 -9.83 10.22
N PHE A 278 -7.82 -10.07 9.83
CA PHE A 278 -8.66 -9.12 9.09
C PHE A 278 -9.84 -8.62 9.95
N PRO A 279 -10.11 -7.31 9.99
CA PRO A 279 -11.21 -6.76 10.78
C PRO A 279 -12.55 -7.02 10.09
N GLN A 280 -13.40 -7.84 10.72
CA GLN A 280 -14.72 -8.21 10.19
C GLN A 280 -15.89 -7.53 10.90
N THR A 281 -15.64 -6.91 12.05
CA THR A 281 -16.68 -6.39 12.95
C THR A 281 -16.55 -4.89 13.23
N SER A 282 -15.82 -4.16 12.38
CA SER A 282 -15.60 -2.70 12.53
C SER A 282 -16.90 -1.91 12.61
N LEU A 283 -17.93 -2.27 11.82
CA LEU A 283 -19.25 -1.63 11.89
C LEU A 283 -19.94 -1.89 13.24
N GLY A 284 -19.83 -3.11 13.78
CA GLY A 284 -20.33 -3.41 15.12
C GLY A 284 -19.62 -2.58 16.19
N SER A 285 -18.30 -2.43 16.08
CA SER A 285 -17.52 -1.58 16.99
C SER A 285 -17.92 -0.10 16.89
N LEU A 286 -18.24 0.39 15.68
CA LEU A 286 -18.75 1.74 15.49
C LEU A 286 -20.13 1.93 16.15
N ILE A 287 -21.05 0.98 15.98
CA ILE A 287 -22.38 1.01 16.60
C ILE A 287 -22.23 1.08 18.13
N GLU A 288 -21.40 0.22 18.71
CA GLU A 288 -21.13 0.26 20.16
C GLU A 288 -20.54 1.60 20.60
N TRP A 289 -19.63 2.18 19.82
CA TRP A 289 -19.06 3.47 20.15
C TRP A 289 -20.09 4.61 20.07
N VAL A 290 -20.93 4.62 19.04
CA VAL A 290 -21.98 5.64 18.86
C VAL A 290 -23.02 5.53 19.97
N GLU A 291 -23.50 4.32 20.29
CA GLU A 291 -24.60 4.07 21.22
C GLU A 291 -24.16 4.07 22.69
N LYS A 292 -23.02 3.42 23.01
CA LYS A 292 -22.55 3.24 24.39
C LYS A 292 -21.48 4.26 24.81
N LYS A 293 -20.99 5.08 23.88
CA LYS A 293 -19.90 6.06 24.11
C LYS A 293 -18.57 5.41 24.54
N GLU A 294 -18.35 4.16 24.13
CA GLU A 294 -17.11 3.40 24.41
C GLU A 294 -16.20 3.43 23.18
N MET A 295 -15.11 4.21 23.24
CA MET A 295 -14.14 4.30 22.13
C MET A 295 -13.32 3.01 22.03
N PRO A 296 -13.26 2.37 20.83
CA PRO A 296 -12.41 1.21 20.64
C PRO A 296 -10.94 1.64 20.68
N VAL A 297 -10.18 1.06 21.63
CA VAL A 297 -8.71 1.21 21.68
C VAL A 297 -8.03 0.22 20.74
N THR A 298 -8.72 -0.86 20.42
CA THR A 298 -8.32 -1.89 19.46
C THR A 298 -9.51 -2.31 18.61
N LEU A 299 -9.25 -2.90 17.44
CA LEU A 299 -10.30 -3.57 16.65
C LEU A 299 -10.14 -5.08 16.72
N ASN A 300 -11.26 -5.77 16.96
CA ASN A 300 -11.33 -7.22 16.84
C ASN A 300 -11.08 -7.64 15.38
N SER A 301 -10.18 -8.59 15.18
CA SER A 301 -9.87 -9.16 13.87
C SER A 301 -9.65 -10.66 13.94
N THR A 302 -9.94 -11.35 12.83
CA THR A 302 -9.83 -12.80 12.74
C THR A 302 -8.82 -13.17 11.66
N ILE A 303 -7.96 -14.14 11.94
CA ILE A 303 -7.16 -14.77 10.90
C ILE A 303 -8.07 -15.65 10.04
N LEU A 304 -8.18 -15.33 8.75
CA LEU A 304 -9.15 -15.96 7.85
C LEU A 304 -8.58 -17.15 7.05
N SER A 305 -7.27 -17.31 7.00
CA SER A 305 -6.59 -18.39 6.28
C SER A 305 -5.28 -18.78 6.97
N GLY A 306 -4.50 -19.68 6.36
CA GLY A 306 -3.22 -20.10 6.92
C GLY A 306 -3.34 -21.08 8.10
N THR A 307 -2.23 -21.31 8.77
CA THR A 307 -2.12 -22.29 9.87
C THR A 307 -2.84 -21.84 11.14
N ASN A 308 -3.01 -20.52 11.31
CA ASN A 308 -3.61 -19.91 12.48
C ASN A 308 -5.08 -19.51 12.23
N GLN A 309 -5.71 -20.04 11.18
CA GLN A 309 -7.09 -19.73 10.81
C GLN A 309 -8.05 -19.87 12.01
N GLY A 310 -8.90 -18.85 12.21
CA GLY A 310 -9.88 -18.77 13.28
C GLY A 310 -9.37 -18.09 14.55
N GLU A 311 -8.06 -17.87 14.68
CA GLU A 311 -7.50 -17.10 15.79
C GLU A 311 -8.02 -15.66 15.79
N GLN A 312 -8.43 -15.18 16.96
CA GLN A 312 -8.82 -13.79 17.17
C GLN A 312 -7.62 -12.97 17.65
N GLN A 313 -7.43 -11.80 17.05
CA GLN A 313 -6.40 -10.84 17.44
C GLN A 313 -6.99 -9.44 17.58
N GLN A 314 -6.32 -8.63 18.39
CA GLN A 314 -6.62 -7.20 18.52
C GLN A 314 -5.70 -6.42 17.60
N LEU A 315 -6.24 -5.46 16.86
CA LEU A 315 -5.45 -4.53 16.08
C LEU A 315 -5.14 -3.28 16.90
N CYS A 316 -3.89 -2.85 16.88
CA CYS A 316 -3.46 -1.66 17.60
C CYS A 316 -3.90 -0.38 16.87
N ALA A 317 -4.43 0.58 17.64
CA ALA A 317 -4.63 1.93 17.14
C ALA A 317 -3.29 2.61 16.89
N TRP A 318 -3.13 3.21 15.71
CA TRP A 318 -2.00 4.08 15.36
C TRP A 318 -1.87 5.22 16.40
N PRO A 319 -0.65 5.59 16.84
CA PRO A 319 0.67 5.15 16.38
C PRO A 319 1.23 3.90 17.09
N LEU A 320 0.38 3.13 17.77
CA LEU A 320 0.82 1.91 18.43
C LEU A 320 0.87 0.74 17.44
N HIS A 321 1.85 -0.13 17.64
CA HIS A 321 2.06 -1.34 16.84
C HIS A 321 2.09 -2.58 17.73
N PRO A 322 1.83 -3.77 17.17
CA PRO A 322 1.88 -5.00 17.93
C PRO A 322 3.31 -5.35 18.37
N LEU A 323 3.44 -5.75 19.63
CA LEU A 323 4.61 -6.42 20.19
C LEU A 323 4.16 -7.63 21.00
N TRP A 324 4.50 -8.79 20.47
CA TRP A 324 4.26 -10.10 21.05
C TRP A 324 5.36 -10.49 22.04
N LYS A 325 4.93 -11.04 23.17
CA LYS A 325 5.78 -11.60 24.23
C LYS A 325 5.37 -13.04 24.53
N ASN A 326 6.18 -13.71 25.35
CA ASN A 326 5.93 -15.08 25.81
C ASN A 326 5.76 -16.05 24.64
N ASP A 327 6.71 -16.05 23.71
CA ASP A 327 6.72 -16.88 22.50
C ASP A 327 5.48 -16.66 21.61
N GLY A 328 5.13 -15.40 21.34
CA GLY A 328 4.02 -15.08 20.43
C GLY A 328 2.62 -15.19 21.05
N LYS A 329 2.48 -15.37 22.36
CA LYS A 329 1.20 -15.65 23.03
C LYS A 329 0.46 -14.42 23.55
N THR A 330 1.18 -13.33 23.82
CA THR A 330 0.58 -12.13 24.41
C THR A 330 1.00 -10.90 23.60
N MET A 331 0.04 -10.19 23.03
CA MET A 331 0.29 -8.97 22.28
C MET A 331 0.09 -7.73 23.16
N HIS A 332 1.01 -6.78 23.05
CA HIS A 332 0.90 -5.43 23.60
C HIS A 332 1.02 -4.41 22.47
N CYS A 333 0.20 -3.37 22.51
CA CYS A 333 0.35 -2.22 21.62
C CYS A 333 1.42 -1.28 22.19
N VAL A 334 2.50 -1.05 21.44
CA VAL A 334 3.65 -0.23 21.87
C VAL A 334 3.90 0.93 20.92
N SER A 335 4.43 2.02 21.45
CA SER A 335 4.92 3.16 20.67
C SER A 335 6.44 3.16 20.62
N ASP A 336 6.99 3.56 19.48
CA ASP A 336 8.42 3.69 19.24
C ASP A 336 8.65 4.93 18.34
N GLN A 337 9.56 5.82 18.73
CA GLN A 337 9.81 7.03 17.94
C GLN A 337 10.42 6.70 16.58
N LYS A 338 11.35 5.75 16.51
CA LYS A 338 11.97 5.35 15.23
C LYS A 338 10.93 4.76 14.28
N SER A 339 10.00 4.00 14.84
CA SER A 339 8.82 3.52 14.12
C SER A 339 8.03 4.67 13.53
N TYR A 340 7.58 5.60 14.38
CA TYR A 340 6.79 6.76 13.97
C TYR A 340 7.49 7.55 12.85
N ASP A 341 8.78 7.83 12.99
CA ASP A 341 9.57 8.59 12.02
C ASP A 341 9.60 7.93 10.63
N THR A 342 9.46 6.60 10.52
CA THR A 342 9.43 5.90 9.21
C THR A 342 8.14 6.12 8.41
N TRP A 343 7.10 6.62 9.07
CA TRP A 343 5.79 6.94 8.51
C TRP A 343 5.59 8.42 8.23
N ILE A 344 6.54 9.26 8.66
CA ILE A 344 6.53 10.70 8.36
C ILE A 344 7.34 10.93 7.10
N TYR A 345 6.67 11.48 6.08
CA TYR A 345 7.27 11.80 4.79
C TYR A 345 7.26 13.31 4.60
N ASP A 346 8.36 13.84 4.06
CA ASP A 346 8.39 15.19 3.51
C ASP A 346 8.07 15.09 2.01
N LEU A 347 7.07 15.82 1.54
CA LEU A 347 6.65 15.86 0.14
C LEU A 347 7.08 17.20 -0.48
N ASP A 348 8.40 17.40 -0.54
CA ASP A 348 9.08 18.65 -0.87
C ASP A 348 9.17 18.93 -2.39
N ALA A 349 8.66 18.03 -3.23
CA ALA A 349 8.62 18.25 -4.68
C ALA A 349 7.58 19.31 -5.10
N TYR A 350 6.59 19.62 -4.24
CA TYR A 350 5.52 20.57 -4.55
C TYR A 350 5.78 21.95 -3.95
N PRO A 351 5.33 23.04 -4.60
CA PRO A 351 5.47 24.40 -4.09
C PRO A 351 4.52 24.73 -2.93
N LEU A 352 3.62 23.81 -2.58
CA LEU A 352 2.62 23.94 -1.53
C LEU A 352 2.63 22.66 -0.69
N PRO A 353 2.28 22.74 0.61
CA PRO A 353 2.10 21.54 1.42
C PRO A 353 1.03 20.64 0.80
N VAL A 354 1.38 19.37 0.56
CA VAL A 354 0.42 18.35 0.17
C VAL A 354 -0.03 17.66 1.45
N TYR A 355 -1.10 18.19 2.05
CA TYR A 355 -1.64 17.66 3.30
C TYR A 355 -2.14 16.26 3.15
#